data_AF-A0A654TE44-F1
#
_entry.id   AF-A0A654TE44-F1
#
_cell.length_a   1.000
_cell.length_b   1.000
_cell.length_c   1.000
_cell.angle_alpha   90.00
_cell.angle_beta   90.00
_cell.angle_gamma   90.00
#
_symmetry.space_group_name_H-M   'P 1'
#
loop_
_entity.id
_entity.type
_entity.pdbx_description
1 polymer ?
#
loop_
_entity_poly.entity_id
_entity_poly.type
_entity_poly.pdbx_seq_one_letter_code
_entity_poly.pdbx_strand_id
1 'polypeptide(L)'
;MVFLYNGQELGLPDVDLPDEVLQDPTWERSGRTERGRDGCRVPIPWSGNIPPFGFSTCPDTWLPMPPEWAALTAEKQRADAGSTLSFFRLALRLRRERNEFDGDVDWLAAPDDALIFRRHGGGLVCALNAAERPLALPAGEPILASAPLTDATLPPNAAAWLV
;
A
#
# COMPACT_ATOMS: atom_id res chain seq x y z
N MET A 1 2.46 -5.26 16.21
CA MET A 1 1.14 -4.68 15.90
C MET A 1 1.27 -3.90 14.60
N VAL A 2 0.31 -4.02 13.68
CA VAL A 2 0.30 -3.29 12.39
C VAL A 2 -0.85 -2.31 12.42
N PHE A 3 -0.60 -1.07 11.98
CA PHE A 3 -1.64 -0.08 11.72
C PHE A 3 -1.73 0.14 10.21
N LEU A 4 -2.95 0.14 9.70
CA LEU A 4 -3.27 0.42 8.31
C LEU A 4 -4.11 1.70 8.27
N TYR A 5 -3.64 2.70 7.54
CA TYR A 5 -4.33 3.98 7.40
C TYR A 5 -5.35 3.91 6.25
N ASN A 6 -6.49 4.60 6.40
CA ASN A 6 -7.57 4.56 5.42
C ASN A 6 -7.09 5.02 4.04
N GLY A 7 -7.30 4.18 3.03
CA GLY A 7 -6.87 4.45 1.65
C GLY A 7 -5.52 3.82 1.28
N GLN A 8 -4.71 3.38 2.26
CA GLN A 8 -3.49 2.62 1.95
C GLN A 8 -3.81 1.27 1.30
N GLU A 9 -4.90 0.63 1.71
CA GLU A 9 -5.41 -0.59 1.08
C GLU A 9 -5.91 -0.37 -0.35
N LEU A 10 -6.16 0.88 -0.73
CA LEU A 10 -6.52 1.27 -2.10
C LEU A 10 -5.29 1.79 -2.87
N GLY A 11 -4.11 1.89 -2.23
CA GLY A 11 -2.93 2.48 -2.85
C GLY A 11 -3.09 3.95 -3.20
N LEU A 12 -3.84 4.72 -2.40
CA LEU A 12 -4.00 6.16 -2.65
C LEU A 12 -2.68 6.90 -2.44
N PRO A 13 -2.21 7.67 -3.43
CA PRO A 13 -1.06 8.55 -3.25
C PRO A 13 -1.43 9.76 -2.39
N ASP A 14 -0.42 10.42 -1.82
CA ASP A 14 -0.64 11.76 -1.25
C ASP A 14 -1.03 12.74 -2.36
N VAL A 15 -1.96 13.64 -2.06
CA VAL A 15 -2.44 14.65 -3.01
C VAL A 15 -1.68 15.95 -2.83
N ASP A 16 -1.17 16.50 -3.94
CA ASP A 16 -0.68 17.88 -3.96
C ASP A 16 -1.86 18.85 -4.12
N LEU A 17 -2.30 19.41 -3.00
CA LEU A 17 -3.48 20.27 -2.91
C LEU A 17 -3.14 21.74 -3.18
N PRO A 18 -3.96 22.52 -3.89
CA PRO A 18 -3.77 23.97 -3.97
C PRO A 18 -3.72 24.63 -2.58
N ASP A 19 -2.90 25.66 -2.39
CA ASP A 19 -2.70 26.31 -1.08
C ASP A 19 -4.01 26.87 -0.52
N GLU A 20 -4.89 27.35 -1.39
CA GLU A 20 -6.18 27.96 -1.05
C GLU A 20 -7.20 26.98 -0.45
N VAL A 21 -7.00 25.67 -0.63
CA VAL A 21 -7.89 24.65 -0.07
C VAL A 21 -7.36 24.01 1.21
N LEU A 22 -6.12 24.32 1.62
CA LEU A 22 -5.53 23.75 2.84
C LEU A 22 -6.35 24.12 4.08
N GLN A 23 -6.59 23.13 4.94
CA GLN A 23 -7.40 23.20 6.15
C GLN A 23 -6.57 22.94 7.42
N ASP A 24 -5.37 22.36 7.30
CA ASP A 24 -4.50 22.08 8.43
C ASP A 24 -3.99 23.41 9.01
N PRO A 25 -4.21 23.66 10.32
CA PRO A 25 -3.75 24.89 10.96
C PRO A 25 -2.22 25.06 10.92
N THR A 26 -1.46 24.01 10.64
CA THR A 26 0.00 24.08 10.41
C THR A 26 0.36 25.07 9.31
N TRP A 27 -0.46 25.16 8.25
CA TRP A 27 -0.23 26.09 7.15
C TRP A 27 -0.17 27.54 7.63
N GLU A 28 -1.20 28.00 8.33
CA GLU A 28 -1.25 29.37 8.83
C GLU A 28 -0.30 29.58 10.03
N ARG A 29 -0.14 28.60 10.92
CA ARG A 29 0.73 28.72 12.10
C ARG A 29 2.22 28.79 11.76
N SER A 30 2.63 28.16 10.67
CA SER A 30 4.02 28.21 10.18
C SER A 30 4.33 29.51 9.45
N GLY A 31 3.35 30.40 9.23
CA GLY A 31 3.53 31.54 8.34
C GLY A 31 3.64 31.11 6.88
N ARG A 32 2.93 30.04 6.50
CA ARG A 32 2.85 29.51 5.12
C ARG A 32 4.16 28.92 4.59
N THR A 33 4.90 28.24 5.46
CA THR A 33 6.15 27.54 5.09
C THR A 33 6.03 26.03 5.19
N GLU A 34 5.02 25.52 5.89
CA GLU A 34 4.78 24.09 6.08
C GLU A 34 3.34 23.74 5.69
N ARG A 35 3.16 22.90 4.66
CA ARG A 35 1.85 22.57 4.08
C ARG A 35 0.92 21.77 5.01
N GLY A 36 1.48 21.13 6.05
CA GLY A 36 0.70 20.33 6.99
C GLY A 36 0.37 18.93 6.45
N ARG A 37 -0.80 18.39 6.83
CA ARG A 37 -1.16 16.97 6.66
C ARG A 37 -2.35 16.74 5.73
N ASP A 38 -2.83 17.75 5.01
CA ASP A 38 -4.08 17.61 4.24
C ASP A 38 -3.95 16.68 3.04
N GLY A 39 -2.75 16.54 2.46
CA GLY A 39 -2.52 15.65 1.31
C GLY A 39 -2.92 14.19 1.57
N CYS A 40 -2.84 13.72 2.81
CA CYS A 40 -3.27 12.37 3.23
C CYS A 40 -4.65 12.35 3.92
N ARG A 41 -5.39 13.46 3.88
CA ARG A 41 -6.74 13.59 4.49
C ARG A 41 -7.85 13.81 3.47
N VAL A 42 -7.50 13.81 2.19
CA VAL A 42 -8.47 13.87 1.09
C VAL A 42 -9.51 12.74 1.29
N PRO A 43 -10.80 13.02 1.08
CA PRO A 43 -11.87 12.03 1.25
C PRO A 43 -11.63 10.71 0.52
N ILE A 44 -12.19 9.61 1.03
CA ILE A 44 -12.01 8.28 0.43
C ILE A 44 -12.89 8.11 -0.83
N PRO A 45 -12.32 7.64 -1.96
CA PRO A 45 -13.08 7.37 -3.17
C PRO A 45 -13.81 6.02 -3.08
N TRP A 46 -15.12 6.05 -2.86
CA TRP A 46 -15.92 4.83 -2.71
C TRP A 46 -16.35 4.22 -4.05
N SER A 47 -16.84 5.04 -4.99
CA SER A 47 -17.47 4.55 -6.23
C SER A 47 -17.50 5.58 -7.35
N GLY A 48 -17.88 5.14 -8.56
CA GLY A 48 -18.15 6.02 -9.69
C GLY A 48 -16.89 6.50 -10.44
N ASN A 49 -17.07 7.55 -11.25
CA ASN A 49 -16.07 8.05 -12.19
C ASN A 49 -15.74 9.53 -12.02
N ILE A 50 -16.45 10.24 -11.14
CA ILE A 50 -16.24 11.67 -10.88
C ILE A 50 -16.24 11.94 -9.36
N PRO A 51 -15.45 12.92 -8.88
CA PRO A 51 -15.55 13.41 -7.51
C PRO A 51 -16.98 13.83 -7.16
N PRO A 52 -17.43 13.63 -5.90
CA PRO A 52 -16.65 13.16 -4.75
C PRO A 52 -16.61 11.62 -4.64
N PHE A 53 -16.75 10.88 -5.75
CA PHE A 53 -16.64 9.43 -5.81
C PHE A 53 -17.51 8.69 -4.78
N GLY A 54 -18.74 9.15 -4.60
CA GLY A 54 -19.68 8.55 -3.65
C GLY A 54 -19.37 8.81 -2.18
N PHE A 55 -18.39 9.68 -1.85
CA PHE A 55 -18.10 10.10 -0.47
C PHE A 55 -19.22 10.96 0.13
N SER A 56 -19.78 11.86 -0.67
CA SER A 56 -20.82 12.79 -0.24
C SER A 56 -21.85 12.99 -1.36
N THR A 57 -23.05 13.45 -0.98
CA THR A 57 -24.04 13.99 -1.92
C THR A 57 -23.73 15.43 -2.32
N CYS A 58 -22.89 16.13 -1.54
CA CYS A 58 -22.38 17.45 -1.89
C CYS A 58 -21.24 17.31 -2.90
N PRO A 59 -21.26 18.02 -4.05
CA PRO A 59 -20.19 17.93 -5.04
C PRO A 59 -18.85 18.43 -4.49
N ASP A 60 -18.89 19.48 -3.66
CA ASP A 60 -17.71 20.08 -3.07
C ASP A 60 -17.51 19.53 -1.65
N THR A 61 -16.41 18.83 -1.46
CA THR A 61 -15.97 18.35 -0.14
C THR A 61 -14.92 19.29 0.44
N TRP A 62 -14.67 19.18 1.74
CA TRP A 62 -13.73 20.05 2.47
C TRP A 62 -12.29 20.01 1.93
N LEU A 63 -11.90 18.94 1.22
CA LEU A 63 -10.68 18.86 0.44
C LEU A 63 -10.99 18.24 -0.93
N PRO A 64 -10.52 18.83 -2.04
CA PRO A 64 -10.82 18.32 -3.38
C PRO A 64 -10.14 16.96 -3.64
N MET A 65 -10.86 16.09 -4.34
CA MET A 65 -10.35 14.78 -4.76
C MET A 65 -9.84 14.83 -6.20
N PRO A 66 -8.66 14.28 -6.50
CA PRO A 66 -8.13 14.26 -7.87
C PRO A 66 -9.01 13.41 -8.80
N PRO A 67 -9.37 13.89 -10.01
CA PRO A 67 -10.17 13.12 -10.97
C PRO A 67 -9.57 11.75 -11.34
N GLU A 68 -8.25 11.61 -11.34
CA GLU A 68 -7.52 10.37 -11.63
C GLU A 68 -7.80 9.25 -10.61
N TRP A 69 -8.27 9.59 -9.40
CA TRP A 69 -8.70 8.59 -8.41
C TRP A 69 -9.95 7.82 -8.83
N ALA A 70 -10.59 8.18 -9.94
CA ALA A 70 -11.63 7.38 -10.55
C ALA A 70 -11.21 5.92 -10.72
N ALA A 71 -9.95 5.63 -11.04
CA ALA A 71 -9.46 4.24 -11.18
C ALA A 71 -9.21 3.54 -9.84
N LEU A 72 -9.04 4.30 -8.75
CA LEU A 72 -8.67 3.80 -7.43
C LEU A 72 -9.88 3.60 -6.51
N THR A 73 -11.11 3.82 -6.99
CA THR A 73 -12.31 3.70 -6.17
C THR A 73 -12.46 2.29 -5.56
N ALA A 74 -12.95 2.23 -4.33
CA ALA A 74 -13.17 0.97 -3.63
C ALA A 74 -14.11 0.01 -4.40
N GLU A 75 -15.09 0.54 -5.12
CA GLU A 75 -15.97 -0.19 -6.04
C GLU A 75 -15.17 -0.94 -7.12
N LYS A 76 -14.30 -0.24 -7.85
CA LYS A 76 -13.52 -0.83 -8.94
C LYS A 76 -12.51 -1.83 -8.42
N GLN A 77 -11.78 -1.48 -7.36
CA GLN A 77 -10.80 -2.40 -6.78
C GLN A 77 -11.44 -3.65 -6.17
N ARG A 78 -12.66 -3.55 -5.63
CA ARG A 78 -13.39 -4.72 -5.12
C ARG A 78 -13.73 -5.72 -6.23
N ALA A 79 -13.97 -5.26 -7.44
CA ALA A 79 -14.27 -6.10 -8.60
C ALA A 79 -13.01 -6.70 -9.26
N ASP A 80 -11.83 -6.15 -8.97
CA ASP A 80 -10.56 -6.56 -9.55
C ASP A 80 -9.73 -7.40 -8.56
N ALA A 81 -9.47 -8.66 -8.94
CA ALA A 81 -8.65 -9.58 -8.15
C ALA A 81 -7.16 -9.19 -8.12
N GLY A 82 -6.68 -8.41 -9.09
CA GLY A 82 -5.32 -7.88 -9.15
C GLY A 82 -5.11 -6.55 -8.43
N SER A 83 -6.16 -5.99 -7.82
CA SER A 83 -6.09 -4.69 -7.15
C SER A 83 -5.31 -4.73 -5.83
N THR A 84 -4.84 -3.55 -5.40
CA THR A 84 -4.24 -3.35 -4.09
C THR A 84 -5.18 -3.80 -2.96
N LEU A 85 -6.48 -3.51 -3.07
CA LEU A 85 -7.47 -3.94 -2.07
C LEU A 85 -7.55 -5.46 -1.96
N SER A 86 -7.56 -6.17 -3.08
CA SER A 86 -7.57 -7.63 -3.13
C SER A 86 -6.29 -8.21 -2.55
N PHE A 87 -5.13 -7.60 -2.86
CA PHE A 87 -3.84 -7.97 -2.27
C PHE A 87 -3.83 -7.83 -0.74
N PHE A 88 -4.26 -6.67 -0.20
CA PHE A 88 -4.31 -6.45 1.26
C PHE A 88 -5.24 -7.45 1.96
N ARG A 89 -6.41 -7.73 1.38
CA ARG A 89 -7.34 -8.74 1.92
C ARG A 89 -6.71 -10.13 1.96
N LEU A 90 -6.01 -10.52 0.89
CA LEU A 90 -5.32 -11.79 0.83
C LEU A 90 -4.19 -11.86 1.85
N ALA A 91 -3.35 -10.82 1.94
CA ALA A 91 -2.23 -10.75 2.88
C ALA A 91 -2.69 -10.85 4.35
N LEU A 92 -3.74 -10.10 4.72
CA LEU A 92 -4.29 -10.14 6.08
C LEU A 92 -4.96 -11.48 6.40
N ARG A 93 -5.62 -12.10 5.42
CA ARG A 93 -6.18 -13.44 5.56
C ARG A 93 -5.08 -14.47 5.81
N LEU A 94 -4.05 -14.49 4.95
CA LEU A 94 -2.90 -15.40 5.10
C LEU A 94 -2.24 -15.21 6.46
N ARG A 95 -1.94 -13.97 6.86
CA ARG A 95 -1.35 -13.66 8.16
C ARG A 95 -2.18 -14.19 9.34
N ARG A 96 -3.50 -14.22 9.23
CA ARG A 96 -4.40 -14.71 10.29
C ARG A 96 -4.50 -16.22 10.33
N GLU A 97 -4.46 -16.87 9.17
CA GLU A 97 -4.81 -18.29 9.02
C GLU A 97 -3.58 -19.21 8.98
N ARG A 98 -2.38 -18.65 8.84
CA ARG A 98 -1.14 -19.39 8.64
C ARG A 98 -0.15 -19.18 9.78
N ASN A 99 0.18 -20.27 10.47
CA ASN A 99 1.17 -20.27 11.55
C ASN A 99 2.57 -19.90 11.06
N GLU A 100 2.83 -19.98 9.74
CA GLU A 100 4.12 -19.61 9.18
C GLU A 100 4.48 -18.14 9.41
N PHE A 101 3.47 -17.27 9.64
CA PHE A 101 3.64 -15.86 9.94
C PHE A 101 3.99 -15.57 11.41
N ASP A 102 3.97 -16.57 12.30
CA ASP A 102 4.23 -16.40 13.72
C ASP A 102 5.73 -16.37 14.05
N GLY A 103 6.06 -16.14 15.32
CA GLY A 103 7.44 -16.19 15.83
C GLY A 103 8.28 -14.93 15.61
N ASP A 104 9.58 -15.05 15.86
CA ASP A 104 10.53 -13.94 15.80
C ASP A 104 11.09 -13.75 14.38
N VAL A 105 11.87 -12.70 14.17
CA VAL A 105 12.49 -12.38 12.87
C VAL A 105 13.96 -12.77 12.89
N ASP A 106 14.33 -13.69 12.01
CA ASP A 106 15.72 -14.01 11.67
C ASP A 106 16.09 -13.27 10.38
N TRP A 107 16.99 -12.30 10.45
CA TRP A 107 17.49 -11.60 9.26
C TRP A 107 18.42 -12.52 8.45
N LEU A 108 18.21 -12.58 7.14
CA LEU A 108 19.03 -13.34 6.21
C LEU A 108 19.96 -12.39 5.46
N ALA A 109 21.05 -12.94 4.90
CA ALA A 109 21.94 -12.19 4.04
C ALA A 109 21.16 -11.72 2.79
N ALA A 110 21.26 -10.43 2.49
CA ALA A 110 20.63 -9.79 1.35
C ALA A 110 21.57 -8.71 0.79
N PRO A 111 21.46 -8.36 -0.51
CA PRO A 111 22.04 -7.13 -1.05
C PRO A 111 21.57 -5.88 -0.29
N ASP A 112 22.33 -4.78 -0.36
CA ASP A 112 22.02 -3.53 0.35
C ASP A 112 20.65 -2.92 -0.03
N ASP A 113 20.17 -3.21 -1.24
CA ASP A 113 18.89 -2.77 -1.80
C ASP A 113 17.78 -3.83 -1.68
N ALA A 114 17.97 -4.81 -0.80
CA ALA A 114 16.98 -5.84 -0.50
C ALA A 114 16.88 -6.12 1.00
N LEU A 115 15.71 -6.59 1.41
CA LEU A 115 15.47 -7.08 2.77
C LEU A 115 14.97 -8.50 2.67
N ILE A 116 15.67 -9.43 3.31
CA ILE A 116 15.23 -10.83 3.39
C ILE A 116 15.23 -11.26 4.85
N PHE A 117 14.11 -11.79 5.32
CA PHE A 117 14.01 -12.34 6.67
C PHE A 117 13.17 -13.61 6.69
N ARG A 118 13.41 -14.43 7.71
CA ARG A 118 12.63 -15.62 8.03
C ARG A 118 11.87 -15.42 9.35
N ARG A 119 10.67 -15.97 9.42
CA ARG A 119 9.89 -16.10 10.66
C ARG A 119 10.33 -17.34 11.43
N HIS A 120 11.06 -17.13 12.53
CA HIS A 120 11.59 -18.21 13.36
C HIS A 120 10.45 -19.05 13.94
N GLY A 121 10.52 -20.38 13.77
CA GLY A 121 9.46 -21.30 14.21
C GLY A 121 8.25 -21.41 13.27
N GLY A 122 7.99 -20.40 12.42
CA GLY A 122 6.92 -20.42 11.41
C GLY A 122 7.39 -20.88 10.03
N GLY A 123 8.63 -20.60 9.64
CA GLY A 123 9.22 -21.05 8.36
C GLY A 123 9.00 -20.11 7.18
N LEU A 124 8.11 -19.11 7.29
CA LEU A 124 7.92 -18.10 6.24
C LEU A 124 9.21 -17.33 5.96
N VAL A 125 9.58 -17.20 4.70
CA VAL A 125 10.61 -16.28 4.20
C VAL A 125 9.94 -15.12 3.49
N CYS A 126 10.30 -13.90 3.86
CA CYS A 126 9.88 -12.68 3.17
C CYS A 126 11.09 -12.08 2.47
N ALA A 127 10.94 -11.75 1.19
CA ALA A 127 11.92 -11.00 0.41
C ALA A 127 11.27 -9.71 -0.08
N LEU A 128 11.95 -8.58 0.09
CA LEU A 128 11.58 -7.27 -0.45
C LEU A 128 12.74 -6.76 -1.30
N ASN A 129 12.44 -6.42 -2.54
CA ASN A 129 13.37 -5.87 -3.50
C ASN A 129 13.12 -4.36 -3.66
N ALA A 130 14.00 -3.55 -3.07
CA ALA A 130 14.01 -2.09 -3.22
C ALA A 130 15.01 -1.63 -4.29
N ALA A 131 15.62 -2.56 -5.04
CA ALA A 131 16.54 -2.27 -6.12
C ALA A 131 15.80 -1.92 -7.42
N GLU A 132 16.55 -1.36 -8.38
CA GLU A 132 16.10 -1.17 -9.77
C GLU A 132 16.33 -2.42 -10.65
N ARG A 133 16.84 -3.51 -10.08
CA ARG A 133 17.13 -4.77 -10.78
C ARG A 133 16.40 -5.95 -10.15
N PRO A 134 16.10 -7.03 -10.90
CA PRO A 134 15.50 -8.24 -10.33
C PRO A 134 16.37 -8.86 -9.24
N LEU A 135 15.71 -9.39 -8.21
CA LEU A 135 16.33 -10.14 -7.11
C LEU A 135 16.00 -11.62 -7.27
N ALA A 136 17.01 -12.50 -7.13
CA ALA A 136 16.75 -13.94 -7.10
C ALA A 136 15.91 -14.29 -5.87
N LEU A 137 14.84 -15.08 -6.05
CA LEU A 137 14.00 -15.47 -4.93
C LEU A 137 14.76 -16.43 -3.99
N PRO A 138 14.58 -16.30 -2.67
CA PRO A 138 14.99 -17.34 -1.72
C PRO A 138 14.31 -18.68 -2.02
N ALA A 139 14.84 -19.76 -1.47
CA ALA A 139 14.17 -21.06 -1.55
C ALA A 139 12.80 -21.03 -0.86
N GLY A 140 11.82 -21.72 -1.46
CA GLY A 140 10.45 -21.84 -0.96
C GLY A 140 9.42 -21.70 -2.08
N GLU A 141 8.18 -22.08 -1.80
CA GLU A 141 7.05 -21.88 -2.70
C GLU A 141 6.41 -20.51 -2.42
N PRO A 142 6.31 -19.60 -3.41
CA PRO A 142 5.64 -18.32 -3.22
C PRO A 142 4.15 -18.50 -2.91
N ILE A 143 3.71 -18.03 -1.74
CA ILE A 143 2.30 -18.03 -1.33
C ILE A 143 1.63 -16.66 -1.54
N LEU A 144 2.42 -15.60 -1.72
CA LEU A 144 1.97 -14.25 -2.04
C LEU A 144 3.13 -13.46 -2.68
N ALA A 145 2.81 -12.60 -3.65
CA ALA A 145 3.73 -11.61 -4.18
C ALA A 145 2.98 -10.30 -4.47
N SER A 146 3.65 -9.16 -4.29
CA SER A 146 3.06 -7.83 -4.57
C SER A 146 3.15 -7.42 -6.05
N ALA A 147 3.87 -8.19 -6.85
CA ALA A 147 3.98 -8.05 -8.30
C ALA A 147 4.14 -9.44 -8.93
N PRO A 148 3.81 -9.62 -10.23
CA PRO A 148 4.05 -10.87 -10.93
C PRO A 148 5.52 -11.30 -10.86
N LEU A 149 5.76 -12.55 -10.50
CA LEU A 149 7.09 -13.14 -10.50
C LEU A 149 7.46 -13.61 -11.92
N THR A 150 8.69 -13.34 -12.36
CA THR A 150 9.19 -13.76 -13.69
C THR A 150 10.46 -14.56 -13.51
N ASP A 151 10.55 -15.74 -14.12
CA ASP A 151 11.75 -16.59 -14.14
C ASP A 151 12.39 -16.83 -12.76
N ALA A 152 11.56 -17.06 -11.74
CA ALA A 152 11.99 -17.22 -10.34
C ALA A 152 12.74 -16.00 -9.76
N THR A 153 12.48 -14.81 -10.29
CA THR A 153 12.98 -13.54 -9.77
C THR A 153 11.84 -12.66 -9.26
N LEU A 154 12.18 -11.85 -8.25
CA LEU A 154 11.34 -10.79 -7.71
C LEU A 154 11.69 -9.48 -8.45
N PRO A 155 10.74 -8.88 -9.19
CA PRO A 155 11.00 -7.62 -9.89
C PRO A 155 11.34 -6.47 -8.92
N PRO A 156 11.87 -5.35 -9.44
CA PRO A 156 12.03 -4.09 -8.69
C PRO A 156 10.76 -3.67 -7.95
N ASN A 157 10.92 -3.03 -6.79
CA ASN A 157 9.83 -2.45 -5.99
C ASN A 157 8.72 -3.46 -5.62
N ALA A 158 9.10 -4.72 -5.36
CA ALA A 158 8.18 -5.79 -5.04
C ALA A 158 8.60 -6.59 -3.80
N ALA A 159 7.64 -7.29 -3.21
CA ALA A 159 7.86 -8.23 -2.13
C ALA A 159 7.23 -9.60 -2.44
N ALA A 160 7.83 -10.66 -1.92
CA ALA A 160 7.34 -12.03 -2.00
C ALA A 160 7.43 -12.73 -0.64
N TRP A 161 6.46 -13.60 -0.40
CA TRP A 161 6.33 -14.43 0.80
C TRP A 161 6.35 -15.90 0.38
N LEU A 162 7.29 -16.66 0.94
CA LEU A 162 7.58 -18.04 0.55
C LEU A 162 7.56 -18.96 1.79
N VAL A 163 7.19 -20.24 1.60
CA VAL A 163 7.23 -21.29 2.64
C VAL A 163 7.96 -22.53 2.15
#